data_AF-A0A1S1QUJ1-F1
#
_entry.id   AF-A0A1S1QUJ1-F1
#
_cell.length_a   1.000
_cell.length_b   1.000
_cell.length_c   1.000
_cell.angle_alpha   90.00
_cell.angle_beta   90.00
_cell.angle_gamma   90.00
#
_symmetry.space_group_name_H-M   'P 1'
#
loop_
_entity.id
_entity.type
_entity.pdbx_description
1 polymer ?
#
loop_
_entity_poly.entity_id
_entity_poly.type
_entity_poly.pdbx_seq_one_letter_code
_entity_poly.pdbx_strand_id
1 'polypeptide(L)'
;MAGRPAWLRAGFWRVAEPPLSPAVTGVAALGAVVLVVGCVLTSGSDPDGSAAASAPVGADAATVQLTTWYTSTQGVRASIATSIQAVRAALDAQDGSSLQPQCVQLAGGTKAAARLQPGPDAQAQQMLAGGVEHYAAAAASCLQLFDGTQIPVPELQTRVRTALADGDRQWQALATRAGLPVAVPLRSGEPSTTGPAPSTAPGAVSDAASDPAQDDAQGQGSGGSS
;
A
#
# COMPACT_ATOMS: atom_id res chain seq x y z
N MET A 1 -1.96 -38.24 9.68
CA MET A 1 -1.40 -38.12 8.32
C MET A 1 -2.09 -36.93 7.64
N ALA A 2 -1.45 -35.76 7.61
CA ALA A 2 -2.00 -34.59 6.92
C ALA A 2 -1.86 -34.80 5.41
N GLY A 3 -2.99 -34.94 4.71
CA GLY A 3 -3.01 -35.10 3.25
C GLY A 3 -2.39 -33.88 2.57
N ARG A 4 -1.60 -34.10 1.52
CA ARG A 4 -1.07 -33.01 0.68
C ARG A 4 -2.24 -32.18 0.14
N PRO A 5 -2.21 -30.84 0.24
CA PRO A 5 -3.30 -30.00 -0.21
C PRO A 5 -3.52 -30.19 -1.73
N ALA A 6 -4.79 -30.11 -2.14
CA ALA A 6 -5.25 -30.57 -3.44
C ALA A 6 -4.52 -29.89 -4.63
N TRP A 7 -4.13 -28.62 -4.48
CA TRP A 7 -3.38 -27.86 -5.48
C TRP A 7 -1.92 -28.31 -5.66
N LEU A 8 -1.38 -29.08 -4.72
CA LEU A 8 -0.03 -29.69 -4.80
C LEU A 8 -0.05 -31.11 -5.36
N ARG A 9 -1.20 -31.65 -5.76
CA ARG A 9 -1.27 -32.94 -6.45
C ARG A 9 -0.88 -32.73 -7.90
N ALA A 10 0.18 -33.41 -8.33
CA ALA A 10 0.66 -33.42 -9.71
C ALA A 10 -0.51 -33.75 -10.65
N GLY A 11 -1.01 -32.74 -11.38
CA GLY A 11 -2.17 -32.90 -12.26
C GLY A 11 -3.02 -31.64 -12.44
N PHE A 12 -3.03 -30.70 -11.49
CA PHE A 12 -3.82 -29.47 -11.62
C PHE A 12 -3.14 -28.34 -12.42
N TRP A 13 -1.88 -28.55 -12.83
CA TRP A 13 -1.08 -27.60 -13.62
C TRP A 13 -1.22 -27.79 -15.14
N ARG A 14 -2.30 -28.41 -15.63
CA ARG A 14 -2.62 -28.35 -17.06
C ARG A 14 -2.99 -26.91 -17.38
N VAL A 15 -1.95 -26.16 -17.76
CA VAL A 15 -1.98 -24.89 -18.48
C VAL A 15 -3.20 -24.89 -19.40
N ALA A 16 -4.17 -24.03 -19.08
CA ALA A 16 -5.09 -23.57 -20.09
C ALA A 16 -4.23 -22.78 -21.09
N GLU A 17 -3.95 -23.40 -22.23
CA GLU A 17 -3.29 -22.79 -23.37
C GLU A 17 -4.06 -21.50 -23.71
N PRO A 18 -3.48 -20.30 -23.54
CA PRO A 18 -4.18 -19.08 -23.93
C PRO A 18 -4.23 -19.04 -25.46
N PRO A 19 -5.42 -18.87 -26.08
CA PRO A 19 -5.47 -18.59 -27.50
C PRO A 19 -4.75 -17.27 -27.76
N LEU A 20 -3.72 -17.34 -28.60
CA LEU A 20 -3.00 -16.19 -29.14
C LEU A 20 -4.00 -15.22 -29.77
N SER A 21 -4.09 -13.99 -29.27
CA SER A 21 -4.56 -12.84 -30.04
C SER A 21 -3.97 -11.54 -29.51
N PRO A 22 -3.49 -10.66 -30.41
CA PRO A 22 -2.75 -9.45 -30.08
C PRO A 22 -3.67 -8.23 -29.90
N ALA A 23 -3.06 -7.17 -29.35
CA ALA A 23 -3.53 -5.78 -29.23
C ALA A 23 -4.16 -5.40 -27.87
N VAL A 24 -3.54 -4.43 -27.18
CA VAL A 24 -4.03 -3.05 -27.06
C VAL A 24 -3.19 -2.31 -26.00
N THR A 25 -2.35 -1.40 -26.50
CA THR A 25 -2.18 0.01 -26.14
C THR A 25 -2.42 0.52 -24.69
N GLY A 26 -1.41 1.25 -24.18
CA GLY A 26 -1.55 2.34 -23.19
C GLY A 26 -1.46 1.88 -21.73
N VAL A 27 -0.82 2.56 -20.78
CA VAL A 27 -0.48 3.98 -20.65
C VAL A 27 0.74 4.07 -19.71
N ALA A 28 1.79 4.79 -20.11
CA ALA A 28 2.86 5.21 -19.21
C ALA A 28 2.43 6.50 -18.51
N ALA A 29 2.07 6.41 -17.23
CA ALA A 29 1.85 7.58 -16.37
C ALA A 29 3.08 7.76 -15.48
N LEU A 30 4.03 8.58 -15.95
CA LEU A 30 5.10 9.14 -15.12
C LEU A 30 4.50 10.27 -14.28
N GLY A 31 4.12 9.98 -13.04
CA GLY A 31 3.69 10.98 -12.06
C GLY A 31 4.88 11.71 -11.46
N ALA A 32 5.03 12.99 -11.79
CA ALA A 32 6.00 13.89 -11.19
C ALA A 32 5.68 14.15 -9.71
N VAL A 33 6.65 13.97 -8.83
CA VAL A 33 6.54 14.32 -7.40
C VAL A 33 7.03 15.76 -7.23
N VAL A 34 6.13 16.66 -6.81
CA VAL A 34 6.46 18.05 -6.46
C VAL A 34 7.05 18.08 -5.05
N LEU A 35 8.29 18.53 -4.93
CA LEU A 35 8.95 18.82 -3.64
C LEU A 35 8.54 20.22 -3.17
N VAL A 36 7.77 20.30 -2.08
CA VAL A 36 7.57 21.55 -1.33
C VAL A 36 8.67 21.64 -0.29
N VAL A 37 9.71 22.42 -0.59
CA VAL A 37 10.76 22.79 0.37
C VAL A 37 10.27 24.04 1.13
N GLY A 38 9.77 23.84 2.34
CA GLY A 38 9.49 24.92 3.27
C GLY A 38 10.78 25.41 3.93
N CYS A 39 11.32 26.53 3.46
CA CYS A 39 12.31 27.32 4.20
C CYS A 39 11.62 28.00 5.39
N VAL A 40 11.95 27.60 6.62
CA VAL A 40 11.67 28.41 7.81
C VAL A 40 12.90 29.26 8.10
N LEU A 41 12.82 30.51 7.67
CA LEU A 41 13.77 31.57 8.00
C LEU A 41 13.46 32.13 9.40
N THR A 42 14.46 32.03 10.27
CA THR A 42 14.90 32.98 11.30
C THR A 42 13.87 33.97 11.89
N SER A 43 13.67 33.87 13.20
CA SER A 43 13.26 35.00 14.05
C SER A 43 14.10 34.96 15.31
N GLY A 44 14.79 36.06 15.59
CA GLY A 44 15.73 36.21 16.69
C GLY A 44 15.16 36.92 17.93
N SER A 45 15.95 36.77 19.00
CA SER A 45 16.09 37.61 20.22
C SER A 45 14.95 37.52 21.25
N ASP A 46 15.14 37.40 22.57
CA ASP A 46 16.22 37.84 23.48
C ASP A 46 16.28 36.98 24.79
N PRO A 47 17.32 37.17 25.65
CA PRO A 47 17.68 36.26 26.74
C PRO A 47 17.05 36.63 28.08
N ASP A 48 16.42 35.67 28.75
CA ASP A 48 16.27 35.72 30.20
C ASP A 48 16.25 34.32 30.83
N GLY A 49 16.90 34.26 32.00
CA GLY A 49 17.37 33.05 32.62
C GLY A 49 16.31 31.99 32.92
N SER A 50 16.60 30.78 32.48
CA SER A 50 16.30 29.58 33.24
C SER A 50 17.38 28.56 32.92
N ALA A 51 18.03 28.04 33.96
CA ALA A 51 18.90 26.87 33.86
C ALA A 51 18.02 25.63 33.59
N ALA A 52 17.39 25.59 32.42
CA ALA A 52 16.89 24.38 31.82
C ALA A 52 18.11 23.67 31.27
N ALA A 53 18.35 22.44 31.70
CA ALA A 53 19.32 21.55 31.08
C ALA A 53 19.12 21.64 29.56
N SER A 54 20.08 22.25 28.86
CA SER A 54 19.99 22.47 27.44
C SER A 54 19.91 21.09 26.79
N ALA A 55 18.71 20.71 26.33
CA ALA A 55 18.59 19.56 25.46
C ALA A 55 19.60 19.78 24.33
N PRO A 56 20.42 18.77 23.98
CA PRO A 56 21.38 18.94 22.91
C PRO A 56 20.61 19.36 21.66
N VAL A 57 20.94 20.54 21.12
CA VAL A 57 20.24 21.21 20.01
C VAL A 57 20.11 20.30 18.75
N GLY A 58 20.83 19.18 18.71
CA GLY A 58 20.74 18.16 17.66
C GLY A 58 19.73 17.02 17.87
N ALA A 59 19.19 16.79 19.07
CA ALA A 59 18.25 15.69 19.31
C ALA A 59 16.90 15.89 18.59
N ASP A 60 16.42 17.14 18.56
CA ASP A 60 15.17 17.48 17.88
C ASP A 60 15.35 17.42 16.37
N ALA A 61 16.48 17.92 15.84
CA ALA A 61 16.79 17.86 14.42
C ALA A 61 16.92 16.41 13.90
N ALA A 62 17.58 15.53 14.66
CA ALA A 62 17.71 14.12 14.31
C ALA A 62 16.36 13.41 14.28
N THR A 63 15.50 13.68 15.28
CA THR A 63 14.13 13.16 15.32
C THR A 63 13.31 13.63 14.12
N VAL A 64 13.35 14.92 13.80
CA VAL A 64 12.63 15.50 12.65
C VAL A 64 13.10 14.88 11.32
N GLN A 65 14.40 14.69 11.15
CA GLN A 65 14.97 14.05 9.96
C GLN A 65 14.52 12.59 9.84
N LEU A 66 14.54 11.83 10.94
CA LEU A 66 14.08 10.44 10.96
C LEU A 66 12.60 10.33 10.60
N THR A 67 11.75 11.16 11.21
CA THR A 67 10.31 11.21 10.92
C THR A 67 10.03 11.57 9.46
N THR A 68 10.76 12.55 8.92
CA THR A 68 10.63 12.99 7.52
C THR A 68 11.03 11.87 6.55
N TRP A 69 12.18 11.24 6.78
CA TRP A 69 12.62 10.10 5.96
C TRP A 69 11.69 8.89 6.10
N TYR A 70 11.24 8.57 7.32
CA TYR A 70 10.29 7.47 7.52
C TYR A 70 8.98 7.73 6.77
N THR A 71 8.48 8.97 6.78
CA THR A 71 7.28 9.37 6.03
C THR A 71 7.51 9.28 4.52
N SER A 72 8.68 9.68 4.01
CA SER A 72 8.98 9.62 2.58
C SER A 72 8.97 8.18 2.02
N THR A 73 9.26 7.18 2.86
CA THR A 73 9.20 5.76 2.49
C THR A 73 7.80 5.13 2.61
N GLN A 74 6.79 5.87 3.08
CA GLN A 74 5.45 5.34 3.38
C GLN A 74 4.82 4.63 2.19
N GLY A 75 4.91 5.18 0.98
CA GLY A 75 4.29 4.59 -0.22
C GLY A 75 4.83 3.20 -0.52
N VAL A 76 6.15 3.02 -0.47
CA VAL A 76 6.81 1.72 -0.69
C VAL A 76 6.46 0.74 0.42
N ARG A 77 6.48 1.18 1.68
CA ARG A 77 6.15 0.32 2.82
C ARG A 77 4.67 -0.12 2.81
N ALA A 78 3.75 0.75 2.43
CA ALA A 78 2.33 0.43 2.29
C ALA A 78 2.09 -0.57 1.14
N SER A 79 2.77 -0.39 0.00
CA SER A 79 2.70 -1.35 -1.12
C SER A 79 3.20 -2.73 -0.73
N ILE A 80 4.33 -2.82 -0.03
CA ILE A 80 4.85 -4.10 0.48
C ILE A 80 3.90 -4.71 1.51
N ALA A 81 3.34 -3.90 2.43
CA ALA A 81 2.35 -4.38 3.40
C ALA A 81 1.13 -5.00 2.72
N THR A 82 0.65 -4.41 1.62
CA THR A 82 -0.42 -5.00 0.79
C THR A 82 -0.01 -6.36 0.21
N SER A 83 1.17 -6.47 -0.42
CA SER A 83 1.64 -7.74 -0.95
C SER A 83 1.82 -8.81 0.13
N ILE A 84 2.34 -8.43 1.30
CA ILE A 84 2.48 -9.35 2.44
C ILE A 84 1.13 -9.87 2.89
N GLN A 85 0.13 -8.98 3.04
CA GLN A 85 -1.22 -9.38 3.43
C GLN A 85 -1.83 -10.36 2.42
N ALA A 86 -1.65 -10.08 1.12
CA ALA A 86 -2.15 -10.96 0.06
C ALA A 86 -1.44 -12.33 0.07
N VAL A 87 -0.11 -12.38 0.30
CA VAL A 87 0.63 -13.64 0.47
C VAL A 87 0.12 -14.43 1.67
N ARG A 88 -0.08 -13.78 2.83
CA ARG A 88 -0.63 -14.43 4.02
C ARG A 88 -2.02 -15.00 3.76
N ALA A 89 -2.90 -14.20 3.17
CA ALA A 89 -4.25 -14.63 2.81
C ALA A 89 -4.24 -15.85 1.86
N ALA A 90 -3.39 -15.84 0.83
CA ALA A 90 -3.26 -16.96 -0.10
C ALA A 90 -2.66 -18.23 0.55
N LEU A 91 -1.70 -18.08 1.47
CA LEU A 91 -1.14 -19.19 2.24
C LEU A 91 -2.17 -19.83 3.17
N ASP A 92 -3.00 -19.01 3.82
CA ASP A 92 -4.03 -19.48 4.75
C ASP A 92 -5.21 -20.13 4.02
N ALA A 93 -5.59 -19.57 2.87
CA ALA A 93 -6.56 -20.17 1.95
C ALA A 93 -6.01 -21.42 1.23
N GLN A 94 -4.70 -21.66 1.29
CA GLN A 94 -4.00 -22.69 0.53
C GLN A 94 -4.28 -22.57 -0.98
N ASP A 95 -4.31 -21.35 -1.50
CA ASP A 95 -4.54 -21.06 -2.92
C ASP A 95 -3.21 -20.83 -3.65
N GLY A 96 -2.63 -21.90 -4.20
CA GLY A 96 -1.40 -21.83 -4.96
C GLY A 96 -1.49 -20.95 -6.22
N SER A 97 -2.68 -20.85 -6.83
CA SER A 97 -2.87 -20.09 -8.09
C SER A 97 -2.80 -18.58 -7.86
N SER A 98 -3.38 -18.10 -6.75
CA SER A 98 -3.25 -16.71 -6.32
C SER A 98 -1.90 -16.43 -5.66
N LEU A 99 -1.27 -17.42 -5.02
CA LEU A 99 -0.02 -17.21 -4.28
C LEU A 99 1.16 -16.83 -5.18
N GLN A 100 1.32 -17.48 -6.34
CA GLN A 100 2.45 -17.22 -7.24
C GLN A 100 2.56 -15.76 -7.69
N PRO A 101 1.52 -15.10 -8.24
CA PRO A 101 1.62 -13.70 -8.63
C PRO A 101 1.89 -12.78 -7.43
N GLN A 102 1.36 -13.09 -6.24
CA GLN A 102 1.60 -12.30 -5.02
C GLN A 102 3.07 -12.36 -4.58
N CYS A 103 3.71 -13.51 -4.71
CA CYS A 103 5.12 -13.68 -4.38
C CYS A 103 6.05 -12.96 -5.37
N VAL A 104 5.69 -12.91 -6.65
CA VAL A 104 6.38 -12.08 -7.65
C VAL A 104 6.22 -10.59 -7.32
N GLN A 105 5.01 -10.14 -6.97
CA GLN A 105 4.78 -8.75 -6.57
C GLN A 105 5.58 -8.37 -5.32
N LEU A 106 5.61 -9.24 -4.30
CA LEU A 106 6.42 -9.03 -3.10
C LEU A 106 7.91 -8.92 -3.44
N ALA A 107 8.44 -9.80 -4.30
CA ALA A 107 9.83 -9.71 -4.77
C ALA A 107 10.12 -8.41 -5.53
N GLY A 108 9.17 -7.91 -6.32
CA GLY A 108 9.27 -6.61 -6.98
C GLY A 108 9.29 -5.45 -5.98
N GLY A 109 8.40 -5.50 -4.98
CA GLY A 109 8.32 -4.50 -3.91
C GLY A 109 9.61 -4.42 -3.10
N THR A 110 10.18 -5.56 -2.68
CA THR A 110 11.43 -5.58 -1.91
C THR A 110 12.63 -5.08 -2.71
N LYS A 111 12.71 -5.41 -4.02
CA LYS A 111 13.71 -4.81 -4.92
C LYS A 111 13.54 -3.30 -5.04
N ALA A 112 12.32 -2.78 -5.07
CA ALA A 112 12.07 -1.35 -5.07
C ALA A 112 12.50 -0.69 -3.75
N ALA A 113 12.18 -1.32 -2.61
CA ALA A 113 12.59 -0.84 -1.29
C ALA A 113 14.11 -0.84 -1.10
N ALA A 114 14.82 -1.82 -1.65
CA ALA A 114 16.28 -1.87 -1.61
C ALA A 114 16.97 -0.70 -2.35
N ARG A 115 16.23 0.06 -3.18
CA ARG A 115 16.72 1.25 -3.90
C ARG A 115 16.31 2.57 -3.23
N LEU A 116 15.65 2.52 -2.08
CA LEU A 116 15.32 3.73 -1.33
C LEU A 116 16.59 4.46 -0.91
N GLN A 117 16.49 5.79 -0.80
CA GLN A 117 17.62 6.57 -0.29
C GLN A 117 17.94 6.18 1.16
N PRO A 118 19.24 6.15 1.52
CA PRO A 118 19.68 5.92 2.90
C PRO A 118 18.98 6.85 3.89
N GLY A 119 18.74 6.33 5.10
CA GLY A 119 18.19 7.10 6.19
C GLY A 119 19.20 8.09 6.79
N PRO A 120 18.73 9.03 7.62
CA PRO A 120 19.58 10.01 8.28
C PRO A 120 20.51 9.37 9.33
N ASP A 121 20.16 8.17 9.85
CA ASP A 121 21.00 7.42 10.77
C ASP A 121 21.15 5.94 10.37
N ALA A 122 22.32 5.37 10.68
CA ALA A 122 22.68 4.01 10.30
C ALA A 122 21.77 2.94 10.92
N GLN A 123 21.27 3.18 12.14
CA GLN A 123 20.41 2.21 12.83
C GLN A 123 19.02 2.13 12.17
N ALA A 124 18.42 3.26 11.82
CA ALA A 124 17.16 3.28 11.07
C ALA A 124 17.31 2.63 9.68
N GLN A 125 18.43 2.91 8.99
CA GLN A 125 18.75 2.27 7.71
C GLN A 125 18.90 0.74 7.84
N GLN A 126 19.58 0.26 8.88
CA GLN A 126 19.74 -1.17 9.14
C GLN A 126 18.41 -1.88 9.41
N MET A 127 17.50 -1.27 10.18
CA MET A 127 16.18 -1.87 10.45
C MET A 127 15.31 -1.90 9.18
N LEU A 128 15.34 -0.84 8.36
CA LEU A 128 14.64 -0.86 7.08
C LEU A 128 15.20 -1.96 6.17
N ALA A 129 16.53 -1.99 5.99
CA ALA A 129 17.21 -2.97 5.15
C ALA A 129 16.97 -4.40 5.62
N GLY A 130 17.15 -4.68 6.93
CA GLY A 130 16.89 -5.99 7.51
C GLY A 130 15.46 -6.46 7.30
N GLY A 131 14.47 -5.58 7.46
CA GLY A 131 13.08 -5.91 7.15
C GLY A 131 12.85 -6.24 5.66
N VAL A 132 13.44 -5.44 4.76
CA VAL A 132 13.39 -5.68 3.30
C VAL A 132 14.05 -7.01 2.93
N GLU A 133 15.19 -7.35 3.55
CA GLU A 133 15.90 -8.61 3.35
C GLU A 133 15.06 -9.81 3.78
N HIS A 134 14.41 -9.74 4.95
CA HIS A 134 13.51 -10.79 5.42
C HIS A 134 12.31 -10.98 4.48
N TYR A 135 11.69 -9.90 3.98
CA TYR A 135 10.62 -10.02 2.99
C TYR A 135 11.11 -10.54 1.64
N ALA A 136 12.33 -10.20 1.22
CA ALA A 136 12.93 -10.74 0.01
C ALA A 136 13.18 -12.25 0.15
N ALA A 137 13.66 -12.71 1.31
CA ALA A 137 13.82 -14.12 1.64
C ALA A 137 12.48 -14.87 1.67
N ALA A 138 11.42 -14.23 2.19
CA ALA A 138 10.06 -14.76 2.13
C ALA A 138 9.58 -14.94 0.69
N ALA A 139 9.76 -13.91 -0.16
CA ALA A 139 9.38 -13.98 -1.57
C ALA A 139 10.15 -15.07 -2.33
N ALA A 140 11.46 -15.18 -2.10
CA ALA A 140 12.30 -16.21 -2.70
C ALA A 140 11.85 -17.63 -2.27
N SER A 141 11.62 -17.84 -0.97
CA SER A 141 11.13 -19.12 -0.46
C SER A 141 9.73 -19.46 -0.99
N CYS A 142 8.90 -18.44 -1.22
CA CYS A 142 7.58 -18.64 -1.82
C CYS A 142 7.69 -19.05 -3.29
N LEU A 143 8.57 -18.43 -4.08
CA LEU A 143 8.78 -18.81 -5.49
C LEU A 143 9.31 -20.25 -5.61
N GLN A 144 10.13 -20.71 -4.66
CA GLN A 144 10.60 -22.10 -4.61
C GLN A 144 9.48 -23.14 -4.44
N LEU A 145 8.29 -22.75 -3.99
CA LEU A 145 7.10 -23.62 -3.97
C LEU A 145 6.66 -24.02 -5.38
N PHE A 146 7.00 -23.21 -6.38
CA PHE A 146 6.57 -23.36 -7.78
C PHE A 146 7.69 -23.83 -8.71
N ASP A 147 8.95 -23.69 -8.29
CA ASP A 147 10.14 -24.05 -9.10
C ASP A 147 10.43 -25.56 -9.16
N GLY A 148 9.59 -26.41 -8.58
CA GLY A 148 9.79 -27.87 -8.56
C GLY A 148 10.94 -28.33 -7.66
N THR A 149 11.29 -27.53 -6.65
CA THR A 149 12.35 -27.87 -5.68
C THR A 149 11.98 -29.12 -4.86
N GLN A 150 12.99 -29.84 -4.37
CA GLN A 150 12.81 -31.04 -3.54
C GLN A 150 12.50 -30.74 -2.06
N ILE A 151 12.43 -29.46 -1.68
CA ILE A 151 12.15 -29.07 -0.30
C ILE A 151 10.67 -29.36 0.00
N PRO A 152 10.33 -30.00 1.13
CA PRO A 152 8.95 -30.23 1.50
C PRO A 152 8.15 -28.92 1.57
N VAL A 153 7.00 -28.87 0.90
CA VAL A 153 6.11 -27.71 0.93
C VAL A 153 5.75 -27.20 2.33
N PRO A 154 5.43 -28.04 3.34
CA PRO A 154 5.17 -27.51 4.68
C PRO A 154 6.39 -26.80 5.29
N GLU A 155 7.60 -27.22 4.94
CA GLU A 155 8.83 -26.57 5.37
C GLU A 155 9.00 -25.20 4.69
N LEU A 156 8.81 -25.14 3.36
CA LEU A 156 8.83 -23.87 2.62
C LEU A 156 7.78 -22.88 3.12
N GLN A 157 6.54 -23.32 3.36
CA GLN A 157 5.50 -22.45 3.92
C GLN A 157 5.88 -21.93 5.32
N THR A 158 6.50 -22.76 6.16
CA THR A 158 7.00 -22.34 7.48
C THR A 158 8.10 -21.29 7.34
N ARG A 159 9.04 -21.48 6.40
CA ARG A 159 10.09 -20.50 6.09
C ARG A 159 9.51 -19.17 5.62
N VAL A 160 8.53 -19.20 4.72
CA VAL A 160 7.84 -17.98 4.24
C VAL A 160 7.20 -17.25 5.42
N ARG A 161 6.37 -17.94 6.22
CA ARG A 161 5.69 -17.32 7.37
C ARG A 161 6.67 -16.73 8.40
N THR A 162 7.75 -17.45 8.69
CA THR A 162 8.79 -16.99 9.62
C THR A 162 9.47 -15.73 9.09
N ALA A 163 9.93 -15.75 7.84
CA ALA A 163 10.59 -14.60 7.23
C ALA A 163 9.65 -13.37 7.14
N LEU A 164 8.36 -13.57 6.85
CA LEU A 164 7.37 -12.49 6.91
C LEU A 164 7.22 -11.91 8.32
N ALA A 165 7.16 -12.75 9.36
CA ALA A 165 7.09 -12.30 10.74
C ALA A 165 8.37 -11.59 11.20
N ASP A 166 9.54 -12.02 10.73
CA ASP A 166 10.82 -11.38 11.04
C ASP A 166 10.90 -9.99 10.42
N GLY A 167 10.45 -9.86 9.17
CA GLY A 167 10.30 -8.57 8.51
C GLY A 167 9.34 -7.62 9.23
N ASP A 168 8.19 -8.13 9.69
CA ASP A 168 7.24 -7.32 10.47
C ASP A 168 7.90 -6.76 11.74
N ARG A 169 8.66 -7.60 12.47
CA ARG A 169 9.33 -7.18 13.71
C ARG A 169 10.36 -6.07 13.46
N GLN A 170 11.14 -6.16 12.39
CA GLN A 170 12.11 -5.11 12.03
C GLN A 170 11.42 -3.79 11.68
N TRP A 171 10.36 -3.86 10.86
CA TRP A 171 9.61 -2.66 10.48
C TRP A 171 8.81 -2.05 11.62
N GLN A 172 8.35 -2.88 12.57
CA GLN A 172 7.71 -2.40 13.78
C GLN A 172 8.72 -1.74 14.73
N ALA A 173 9.91 -2.30 14.89
CA ALA A 173 10.98 -1.65 15.65
C ALA A 173 11.36 -0.29 15.04
N LEU A 174 11.44 -0.21 13.71
CA LEU A 174 11.66 1.05 13.00
C LEU A 174 10.53 2.06 13.24
N ALA A 175 9.28 1.62 13.15
CA ALA A 175 8.09 2.45 13.40
C ALA A 175 8.09 3.03 14.82
N THR A 176 8.32 2.17 15.82
CA THR A 176 8.44 2.59 17.22
C THR A 176 9.55 3.61 17.42
N ARG A 177 10.72 3.43 16.79
CA ARG A 177 11.82 4.40 16.88
C ARG A 177 11.47 5.74 16.22
N ALA A 178 10.79 5.71 15.07
CA ALA A 178 10.35 6.92 14.40
C ALA A 178 9.18 7.62 15.11
N GLY A 179 8.60 7.02 16.16
CA GLY A 179 7.40 7.54 16.83
C GLY A 179 6.16 7.54 15.93
N LEU A 180 6.15 6.70 14.90
CA LEU A 180 5.13 6.66 13.86
C LEU A 180 4.52 5.26 13.74
N PRO A 181 3.29 5.13 13.23
CA PRO A 181 2.68 3.81 13.05
C PRO A 181 3.39 3.01 11.95
N VAL A 182 3.26 1.68 12.03
CA VAL A 182 3.63 0.77 10.93
C VAL A 182 2.76 1.09 9.72
N ALA A 183 3.33 0.96 8.52
CA ALA A 183 2.57 1.16 7.29
C ALA A 183 1.41 0.16 7.20
N VAL A 184 0.22 0.67 6.93
CA VAL A 184 -0.98 -0.13 6.72
C VAL A 184 -1.07 -0.49 5.24
N PRO A 185 -1.53 -1.70 4.89
CA PRO A 185 -1.86 -2.05 3.52
C PRO A 185 -2.75 -0.99 2.86
N LEU A 186 -2.42 -0.62 1.63
CA LEU A 186 -3.29 0.22 0.81
C LEU A 186 -4.65 -0.49 0.65
N ARG A 187 -5.73 0.18 1.07
CA ARG A 187 -7.08 -0.30 0.85
C ARG A 187 -7.42 -0.12 -0.62
N SER A 188 -7.78 -1.22 -1.30
CA SER A 188 -8.33 -1.14 -2.65
C SER A 188 -9.70 -0.46 -2.58
N GLY A 189 -9.78 0.84 -2.92
CA GLY A 189 -11.06 1.53 -3.06
C GLY A 189 -11.13 3.00 -2.61
N GLU A 190 -10.12 3.56 -1.95
CA GLU A 190 -10.13 5.01 -1.66
C GLU A 190 -9.51 5.79 -2.83
N PRO A 191 -10.26 6.68 -3.50
CA PRO A 191 -9.65 7.65 -4.40
C PRO A 191 -8.73 8.55 -3.57
N SER A 192 -7.47 8.66 -3.98
CA SER A 192 -6.51 9.62 -3.44
C SER A 192 -7.08 11.03 -3.60
N THR A 193 -7.77 11.52 -2.57
CA THR A 193 -8.25 12.91 -2.55
C THR A 193 -7.11 13.77 -2.00
N THR A 194 -6.09 13.97 -2.82
CA THR A 194 -5.07 15.00 -2.58
C THR A 194 -5.13 16.00 -3.73
N GLY A 195 -6.09 16.91 -3.62
CA GLY A 195 -6.14 18.17 -4.35
C GLY A 195 -6.90 19.17 -3.48
N PRO A 196 -6.43 20.42 -3.34
CA PRO A 196 -7.22 21.44 -2.66
C PRO A 196 -8.56 21.56 -3.39
N ALA A 197 -9.66 21.53 -2.63
CA ALA A 197 -10.99 21.80 -3.16
C ALA A 197 -10.94 23.09 -4.00
N PRO A 198 -11.39 23.09 -5.26
CA PRO A 198 -11.62 24.34 -5.94
C PRO A 198 -12.72 25.09 -5.19
N SER A 199 -12.37 26.32 -4.84
CA SER A 199 -13.24 27.37 -4.34
C SER A 199 -14.64 27.30 -4.92
N THR A 200 -15.61 27.43 -4.02
CA THR A 200 -16.92 28.06 -4.20
C THR A 200 -17.15 28.64 -5.60
N ALA A 201 -17.90 27.93 -6.43
CA ALA A 201 -18.63 28.56 -7.53
C ALA A 201 -20.00 29.00 -6.97
N PRO A 202 -20.32 30.32 -6.97
CA PRO A 202 -21.68 30.77 -6.76
C PRO A 202 -22.47 30.62 -8.06
N GLY A 203 -23.68 30.10 -7.99
CA GLY A 203 -24.68 30.26 -9.05
C GLY A 203 -25.25 28.97 -9.62
N ALA A 204 -26.15 28.33 -8.86
CA ALA A 204 -27.33 27.72 -9.45
C ALA A 204 -28.48 27.99 -8.49
N VAL A 205 -29.14 29.13 -8.70
CA VAL A 205 -30.46 29.40 -8.13
C VAL A 205 -31.43 28.41 -8.77
N SER A 206 -31.73 27.32 -8.07
CA SER A 206 -32.95 26.57 -8.33
C SER A 206 -34.09 27.28 -7.61
N ASP A 207 -34.64 28.28 -8.30
CA ASP A 207 -35.96 28.80 -8.00
C ASP A 207 -36.98 27.91 -8.73
N ALA A 208 -37.68 27.09 -7.97
CA ALA A 208 -38.94 26.50 -8.40
C ALA A 208 -39.78 26.30 -7.14
N ALA A 209 -40.32 27.43 -6.69
CA ALA A 209 -41.37 27.51 -5.70
C ALA A 209 -42.57 26.64 -6.09
N SER A 210 -43.19 26.07 -5.05
CA SER A 210 -44.43 25.32 -5.09
C SER A 210 -45.65 26.21 -5.38
N ASP A 211 -46.77 25.51 -5.64
CA ASP A 211 -48.19 25.87 -5.36
C ASP A 211 -49.08 26.26 -6.58
N PRO A 212 -50.43 26.18 -6.52
CA PRO A 212 -51.24 24.95 -6.66
C PRO A 212 -52.45 25.09 -7.64
N ALA A 213 -53.15 23.97 -7.85
CA ALA A 213 -54.60 23.78 -8.15
C ALA A 213 -55.42 24.82 -8.94
N GLN A 214 -56.05 24.38 -10.05
CA GLN A 214 -57.49 24.52 -10.42
C GLN A 214 -57.69 23.87 -11.81
N ASP A 215 -58.45 22.77 -11.92
CA ASP A 215 -59.90 22.71 -12.18
C ASP A 215 -60.31 23.39 -13.49
N ASP A 216 -60.56 22.60 -14.54
CA ASP A 216 -61.78 22.75 -15.35
C ASP A 216 -62.00 21.57 -16.29
N ALA A 217 -63.28 21.22 -16.41
CA ALA A 217 -63.84 20.07 -17.09
C ALA A 217 -64.06 20.27 -18.60
N GLN A 218 -64.55 19.20 -19.24
CA GLN A 218 -65.01 19.01 -20.63
C GLN A 218 -63.98 18.29 -21.52
N GLY A 219 -64.28 17.19 -22.22
CA GLY A 219 -65.54 16.52 -22.44
C GLY A 219 -65.45 15.75 -23.76
N GLN A 220 -65.93 14.50 -23.75
CA GLN A 220 -66.40 13.70 -24.89
C GLN A 220 -65.39 13.18 -25.93
N GLY A 221 -65.58 11.92 -26.32
CA GLY A 221 -65.32 11.50 -27.70
C GLY A 221 -64.72 10.12 -27.91
N SER A 222 -65.49 9.07 -27.60
CA SER A 222 -65.77 7.91 -28.47
C SER A 222 -64.67 7.24 -29.30
N GLY A 223 -64.50 5.92 -29.12
CA GLY A 223 -64.02 5.05 -30.19
C GLY A 223 -63.43 3.72 -29.72
N GLY A 224 -64.27 2.71 -29.50
CA GLY A 224 -63.84 1.32 -29.30
C GLY A 224 -63.98 0.45 -30.56
N SER A 225 -63.62 -0.83 -30.39
CA SER A 225 -63.71 -1.98 -31.33
C SER A 225 -62.50 -2.07 -32.28
N SER A 226 -61.82 -3.21 -32.48
CA SER A 226 -61.98 -4.62 -32.07
C SER A 226 -60.61 -5.29 -32.09
#